data_AF-A0A3M1B7I5-F1
#
_entry.id   AF-A0A3M1B7I5-F1
#
_cell.length_a   1.000
_cell.length_b   1.000
_cell.length_c   1.000
_cell.angle_alpha   90.00
_cell.angle_beta   90.00
_cell.angle_gamma   90.00
#
_symmetry.space_group_name_H-M   'P 1'
#
loop_
_entity.id
_entity.type
_entity.pdbx_description
1 polymer ?
#
loop_
_entity_poly.entity_id
_entity_poly.type
_entity_poly.pdbx_seq_one_letter_code
_entity_poly.pdbx_strand_id
1 'polypeptide(L)'
;RSAILYTEYTAEVFANNPAVSRFSYNSQRLSQGLKLLGPWNLVFDLAIDFSLSKRPPTLDHIFLKEYASWKVIFGVNYQLHLGRKQSRFANKSHARTKENEELPEEVNEKRKQIQEELKRMEKSLEKEKKKENHSNQ
;
A
#
# COMPACT_ATOMS: atom_id res chain seq x y z
N ARG A 1 -13.70 -16.53 -3.29
CA ARG A 1 -12.44 -17.20 -3.68
C ARG A 1 -11.46 -16.09 -4.01
N SER A 2 -10.31 -16.02 -3.35
CA SER A 2 -9.35 -14.94 -3.51
C SER A 2 -8.13 -15.44 -4.28
N ALA A 3 -7.69 -14.68 -5.28
CA ALA A 3 -6.50 -14.95 -6.07
C ALA A 3 -5.64 -13.70 -6.06
N ILE A 4 -4.36 -13.85 -5.74
CA ILE A 4 -3.38 -12.76 -5.67
C ILE A 4 -2.32 -13.04 -6.73
N LEU A 5 -2.26 -12.18 -7.74
CA LEU A 5 -1.10 -12.11 -8.62
C LEU A 5 -0.02 -11.28 -7.95
N TYR A 6 1.22 -11.76 -8.00
CA TYR A 6 2.36 -11.01 -7.48
C TYR A 6 3.53 -11.06 -8.45
N THR A 7 4.28 -9.97 -8.42
CA THR A 7 5.58 -9.85 -9.08
C THR A 7 6.56 -9.40 -8.01
N GLU A 8 7.62 -10.16 -7.80
CA GLU A 8 8.64 -9.93 -6.80
C GLU A 8 10.00 -9.82 -7.46
N TYR A 9 10.77 -8.80 -7.07
CA TYR A 9 12.16 -8.64 -7.49
C TYR A 9 13.05 -8.76 -6.27
N THR A 10 13.97 -9.72 -6.29
CA THR A 10 14.90 -9.99 -5.21
C THR A 10 16.32 -9.78 -5.72
N ALA A 11 17.11 -8.98 -5.00
CA ALA A 11 18.52 -8.76 -5.30
C ALA A 11 19.37 -8.96 -4.05
N GLU A 12 20.43 -9.73 -4.18
CA GLU A 12 21.49 -9.87 -3.19
C GLU A 12 22.71 -9.14 -3.75
N VAL A 13 23.12 -8.06 -3.07
CA VAL A 13 24.26 -7.23 -3.47
C VAL A 13 25.34 -7.32 -2.41
N PHE A 14 26.52 -7.82 -2.79
CA PHE A 14 27.68 -7.90 -1.92
C PHE A 14 28.68 -6.81 -2.31
N ALA A 15 28.87 -5.83 -1.43
CA ALA A 15 29.92 -4.82 -1.56
C ALA A 15 31.22 -5.37 -0.94
N ASN A 16 31.94 -6.26 -1.64
CA ASN A 16 33.22 -6.78 -1.15
C ASN A 16 34.42 -6.23 -1.94
N ASN A 17 35.51 -5.97 -1.21
CA ASN A 17 36.82 -5.64 -1.75
C ASN A 17 37.30 -6.81 -2.64
N PRO A 18 37.55 -6.59 -3.94
CA PRO A 18 37.90 -7.65 -4.90
C PRO A 18 39.19 -8.42 -4.52
N ALA A 19 40.01 -7.92 -3.60
CA ALA A 19 41.21 -8.59 -3.12
C ALA A 19 40.97 -9.70 -2.07
N VAL A 20 39.82 -9.75 -1.39
CA VAL A 20 39.62 -10.65 -0.21
C VAL A 20 38.49 -11.68 -0.41
N SER A 21 37.50 -11.41 -1.25
CA SER A 21 36.31 -12.26 -1.37
C SER A 21 36.16 -12.87 -2.75
N ARG A 22 36.43 -14.18 -2.86
CA ARG A 22 36.09 -14.99 -4.06
C ARG A 22 34.59 -15.29 -4.23
N PHE A 23 33.76 -14.94 -3.25
CA PHE A 23 32.31 -15.24 -3.23
C PHE A 23 31.41 -14.01 -3.44
N SER A 24 31.91 -12.95 -4.10
CA SER A 24 31.20 -11.67 -4.26
C SER A 24 30.27 -11.64 -5.48
N TYR A 25 29.35 -12.60 -5.59
CA TYR A 25 28.43 -12.64 -6.72
C TYR A 25 27.10 -12.00 -6.36
N ASN A 26 26.80 -10.89 -7.04
CA ASN A 26 25.50 -10.27 -6.95
C ASN A 26 24.48 -11.18 -7.66
N SER A 27 23.40 -11.50 -6.95
CA SER A 27 22.32 -12.33 -7.48
C SER A 27 21.07 -11.47 -7.65
N GLN A 28 20.37 -11.63 -8.77
CA GLN A 28 19.15 -10.89 -9.06
C GLN A 28 18.13 -11.87 -9.62
N ARG A 29 16.90 -11.82 -9.10
CA ARG A 29 15.81 -12.71 -9.47
C ARG A 29 14.52 -11.92 -9.63
N LEU A 30 13.75 -12.27 -10.64
CA LEU A 30 12.41 -11.79 -10.86
C LEU A 30 11.45 -12.97 -10.77
N SER A 31 10.52 -12.93 -9.85
CA SER A 31 9.54 -13.97 -9.61
C SER A 31 8.15 -13.44 -9.94
N GLN A 32 7.39 -14.21 -10.72
CA GLN A 32 5.99 -13.90 -11.00
C GLN A 32 5.14 -15.10 -10.61
N GLY A 33 4.10 -14.87 -9.83
CA GLY A 33 3.29 -15.96 -9.31
C GLY A 33 1.85 -15.60 -9.00
N LEU A 34 1.13 -16.65 -8.66
CA LEU A 34 -0.28 -16.65 -8.34
C LEU A 34 -0.49 -17.42 -7.05
N LYS A 35 -1.04 -16.74 -6.04
CA LYS A 35 -1.49 -17.35 -4.78
C LYS A 35 -3.00 -17.49 -4.80
N LEU A 36 -3.49 -18.71 -4.64
CA LEU A 36 -4.90 -19.05 -4.59
C LEU A 36 -5.28 -19.48 -3.18
N LEU A 37 -6.27 -18.81 -2.61
CA LEU A 37 -6.83 -19.22 -1.31
C LEU A 37 -7.89 -20.30 -1.53
N GLY A 38 -7.52 -21.52 -1.19
CA GLY A 38 -8.33 -22.72 -1.28
C GLY A 38 -9.17 -23.00 -0.04
N PRO A 39 -9.91 -24.13 -0.03
CA PRO A 39 -10.68 -24.55 1.13
C PRO A 39 -9.78 -24.85 2.33
N TRP A 40 -10.36 -24.80 3.54
CA TRP A 40 -9.67 -25.10 4.79
C TRP A 40 -8.38 -24.31 5.04
N ASN A 41 -8.34 -23.02 4.67
CA ASN A 41 -7.16 -22.15 4.84
C ASN A 41 -5.88 -22.65 4.15
N LEU A 42 -6.03 -23.47 3.10
CA LEU A 42 -4.93 -23.84 2.23
C LEU A 42 -4.64 -22.72 1.24
N VAL A 43 -3.37 -22.40 1.06
CA VAL A 43 -2.88 -21.46 0.06
C VAL A 43 -2.05 -22.24 -0.95
N PHE A 44 -2.52 -22.27 -2.18
CA PHE A 44 -1.79 -22.83 -3.31
C PHE A 44 -0.98 -21.72 -3.96
N ASP A 45 0.30 -21.96 -4.16
CA ASP A 45 1.23 -21.02 -4.76
C ASP A 45 1.82 -21.63 -6.03
N LEU A 46 1.71 -20.90 -7.14
CA LEU A 46 2.34 -21.24 -8.40
C LEU A 46 3.12 -20.03 -8.89
N ALA A 47 4.43 -20.19 -9.01
CA ALA A 47 5.31 -19.10 -9.43
C ALA A 47 6.38 -19.56 -10.41
N ILE A 48 6.85 -18.62 -11.22
CA ILE A 48 7.97 -18.77 -12.12
C ILE A 48 9.03 -17.75 -11.72
N ASP A 49 10.22 -18.25 -11.40
CA ASP A 49 11.39 -17.47 -11.05
C ASP A 49 12.30 -17.37 -12.26
N PHE A 50 12.81 -16.17 -12.54
CA PHE A 50 13.81 -15.90 -13.56
C PHE A 50 15.05 -15.29 -12.90
N SER A 51 16.21 -15.93 -13.07
CA SER A 51 17.50 -15.37 -12.68
C SER A 51 17.95 -14.35 -13.71
N LEU A 52 18.08 -13.10 -13.29
CA LEU A 52 18.57 -11.98 -14.10
C LEU A 52 20.10 -11.85 -14.03
N SER A 53 20.72 -12.43 -12.99
CA SER A 53 22.18 -12.48 -12.84
C SER A 53 22.81 -13.59 -13.66
N LYS A 54 23.87 -13.26 -14.43
CA LYS A 54 24.75 -14.26 -15.06
C LYS A 54 25.66 -14.87 -14.00
N ARG A 55 25.65 -16.20 -13.85
CA ARG A 55 26.68 -16.88 -13.05
C ARG A 55 28.02 -16.75 -13.78
N PRO A 56 29.11 -16.37 -13.09
CA PRO A 56 30.42 -16.42 -13.70
C PRO A 56 30.83 -17.87 -13.94
N PRO A 57 31.51 -18.15 -15.07
CA PRO A 57 31.91 -19.50 -15.46
C PRO A 57 33.02 -20.10 -14.58
N THR A 58 33.49 -19.41 -13.53
CA THR A 58 34.69 -19.77 -12.76
C THR A 58 34.47 -20.72 -11.58
N LEU A 59 33.26 -21.24 -11.38
CA LEU A 59 32.99 -22.31 -10.42
C LEU A 59 32.40 -23.52 -11.15
N ASP A 60 33.30 -24.23 -11.85
CA ASP A 60 33.14 -25.64 -12.25
C ASP A 60 32.96 -26.51 -11.00
N HIS A 61 31.82 -26.39 -10.33
CA HIS A 61 31.31 -27.47 -9.52
C HIS A 61 30.70 -28.48 -10.49
N ILE A 62 31.42 -29.58 -10.69
CA ILE A 62 31.05 -30.77 -11.49
C ILE A 62 29.63 -31.30 -11.15
N PHE A 63 29.05 -30.87 -10.02
CA PHE A 63 27.71 -31.22 -9.55
C PHE A 63 26.62 -30.17 -9.80
N LEU A 64 26.96 -28.93 -10.15
CA LEU A 64 25.98 -27.91 -10.57
C LEU A 64 25.83 -27.95 -12.08
N LYS A 65 25.24 -29.05 -12.57
CA LYS A 65 24.73 -29.16 -13.94
C LYS A 65 23.93 -27.89 -14.24
N GLU A 66 24.19 -27.25 -15.38
CA GLU A 66 23.57 -26.01 -15.84
C GLU A 66 22.05 -26.01 -15.61
N TYR A 67 21.61 -25.53 -14.46
CA TYR A 67 20.19 -25.36 -14.20
C TYR A 67 19.72 -24.19 -15.06
N ALA A 68 18.59 -24.38 -15.72
CA ALA A 68 17.96 -23.35 -16.52
C ALA A 68 17.84 -22.04 -15.72
N SER A 69 18.00 -20.90 -16.40
CA SER A 69 17.86 -19.56 -15.80
C SER A 69 16.48 -19.29 -15.24
N TRP A 70 15.54 -20.23 -15.36
CA TRP A 70 14.19 -20.16 -14.83
C TRP A 70 13.86 -21.39 -13.98
N LYS A 71 12.99 -21.20 -12.98
CA LYS A 71 12.48 -22.26 -12.10
C LYS A 71 10.98 -22.10 -11.91
N VAL A 72 10.27 -23.22 -11.73
CA VAL A 72 8.84 -23.21 -11.37
C VAL A 72 8.72 -23.66 -9.93
N ILE A 73 8.01 -22.88 -9.12
CA ILE A 73 7.72 -23.17 -7.73
C ILE A 73 6.25 -23.53 -7.63
N PHE A 74 5.99 -24.71 -7.07
CA PHE A 74 4.65 -25.12 -6.67
C PHE A 74 4.66 -25.37 -5.16
N GLY A 75 3.79 -24.69 -4.44
CA GLY A 75 3.71 -24.75 -2.99
C GLY A 75 2.28 -24.91 -2.50
N VAL A 76 2.11 -25.67 -1.42
CA VAL A 76 0.85 -25.74 -0.67
C VAL A 76 1.17 -25.38 0.78
N ASN A 77 0.61 -24.26 1.24
CA ASN A 77 0.85 -23.74 2.58
C ASN A 77 -0.45 -23.74 3.37
N TYR A 78 -0.40 -24.13 4.65
CA TYR A 78 -1.55 -24.01 5.55
C TYR A 78 -1.42 -22.74 6.39
N GLN A 79 -2.35 -21.80 6.23
CA GLN A 79 -2.26 -20.51 6.89
C GLN A 79 -2.88 -20.56 8.30
N LEU A 80 -2.02 -20.70 9.31
CA LEU A 80 -2.40 -20.56 10.71
C LEU A 80 -2.57 -19.08 11.08
N HIS A 81 -3.81 -18.67 11.36
CA HIS A 81 -4.11 -17.33 11.87
C HIS A 81 -3.90 -17.29 13.39
N LEU A 82 -2.65 -17.12 13.83
CA LEU A 82 -2.32 -16.83 15.23
C LEU A 82 -2.59 -15.34 15.53
N GLY A 83 -3.85 -14.96 15.79
CA GLY A 83 -4.10 -13.59 16.26
C GLY A 83 -5.51 -13.04 16.28
N ARG A 84 -6.43 -13.63 17.07
CA ARG A 84 -7.70 -12.97 17.44
C ARG A 84 -7.52 -11.65 18.23
N LYS A 85 -6.30 -11.30 18.67
CA LYS A 85 -6.03 -10.09 19.47
C LYS A 85 -5.79 -8.80 18.67
N GLN A 86 -5.43 -8.87 17.38
CA GLN A 86 -5.24 -7.66 16.55
C GLN A 86 -6.57 -7.02 16.09
N SER A 87 -7.66 -7.79 16.02
CA SER A 87 -8.99 -7.30 15.64
C SER A 87 -9.51 -6.15 16.52
N ARG A 88 -9.12 -6.10 17.80
CA ARG A 88 -9.51 -5.00 18.70
C ARG A 88 -8.83 -3.66 18.38
N PHE A 89 -7.64 -3.68 17.79
CA PHE A 89 -6.95 -2.45 17.37
C PHE A 89 -7.47 -1.96 16.01
N ALA A 90 -7.73 -2.86 15.05
CA ALA A 90 -8.30 -2.51 13.75
C ALA A 90 -9.72 -1.90 13.86
N ASN A 91 -10.55 -2.43 14.77
CA ASN A 91 -11.88 -1.87 15.02
C ASN A 91 -11.82 -0.50 15.72
N LYS A 92 -10.82 -0.25 16.57
CA LYS A 92 -10.62 1.08 17.19
C LYS A 92 -10.15 2.13 16.20
N SER A 93 -9.33 1.75 15.21
CA SER A 93 -8.93 2.68 14.15
C SER A 93 -10.11 3.09 13.28
N HIS A 94 -10.98 2.17 12.86
CA HIS A 94 -12.18 2.53 12.08
C HIS A 94 -13.20 3.34 12.87
N ALA A 95 -13.34 3.11 14.18
CA ALA A 95 -14.18 3.96 15.04
C ALA A 95 -13.64 5.40 15.14
N ARG A 96 -12.32 5.57 15.26
CA ARG A 96 -11.67 6.91 15.29
C ARG A 96 -11.71 7.62 13.94
N THR A 97 -11.68 6.89 12.82
CA THR A 97 -11.81 7.50 11.48
C THR A 97 -13.22 8.04 11.28
N LYS A 98 -14.27 7.31 11.70
CA LYS A 98 -15.65 7.79 11.65
C LYS A 98 -15.88 9.02 12.54
N GLU A 99 -15.36 9.01 13.77
CA GLU A 99 -15.45 10.15 14.68
C GLU A 99 -14.72 11.40 14.12
N ASN A 100 -13.59 11.22 13.41
CA ASN A 100 -12.89 12.31 12.72
C ASN A 100 -13.57 12.76 11.41
N GLU A 101 -14.43 11.95 10.80
CA GLU A 101 -15.23 12.30 9.62
C GLU A 101 -16.52 13.05 9.99
N GLU A 102 -17.06 12.86 11.20
CA GLU A 102 -18.24 13.59 11.70
C GLU A 102 -17.90 15.03 12.16
N LEU A 103 -16.71 15.25 12.72
CA LEU A 103 -16.21 16.58 13.12
C LEU A 103 -16.18 17.64 12.00
N PRO A 104 -15.76 17.36 10.74
CA PRO A 104 -15.79 18.35 9.66
C PRO A 104 -17.20 18.68 9.17
N GLU A 105 -18.20 17.83 9.38
CA GLU A 105 -19.59 18.11 8.96
C GLU A 105 -20.22 19.22 9.81
N GLU A 106 -20.12 19.13 11.14
CA GLU A 106 -20.60 20.19 12.05
C GLU A 106 -19.92 21.54 11.80
N VAL A 107 -18.61 21.52 11.49
CA VAL A 107 -17.85 22.73 11.18
C VAL A 107 -18.32 23.34 9.86
N ASN A 108 -18.66 22.52 8.86
CA ASN A 108 -19.18 22.99 7.58
C ASN A 108 -20.59 23.56 7.68
N GLU A 109 -21.45 23.00 8.55
CA GLU A 109 -22.77 23.57 8.81
C GLU A 109 -22.69 24.94 9.50
N LYS A 110 -21.82 25.07 10.52
CA LYS A 110 -21.58 26.37 11.18
C LYS A 110 -21.04 27.42 10.20
N ARG A 111 -20.15 27.03 9.27
CA ARG A 111 -19.65 27.93 8.22
C ARG A 111 -20.77 28.41 7.28
N LYS A 112 -21.70 27.55 6.90
CA LYS A 112 -22.86 27.92 6.07
C LYS A 112 -23.79 28.90 6.80
N GLN A 113 -24.08 28.64 8.07
CA GLN A 113 -24.92 29.53 8.89
C GLN A 113 -24.30 30.92 9.03
N ILE A 114 -22.99 31.01 9.33
CA ILE A 114 -22.28 32.29 9.41
C ILE A 114 -22.31 33.04 8.07
N GLN A 115 -22.15 32.35 6.94
CA GLN A 115 -22.23 32.99 5.62
C GLN A 115 -23.63 33.55 5.32
N GLU A 116 -24.69 32.86 5.74
CA GLU A 116 -26.05 33.36 5.59
C GLU A 116 -26.33 34.57 6.48
N GLU A 117 -25.84 34.58 7.72
CA GLU A 117 -25.94 35.72 8.62
C GLU A 117 -25.19 36.95 8.08
N LEU A 118 -23.97 36.77 7.57
CA LEU A 118 -23.19 37.84 6.94
C LEU A 118 -23.93 38.46 5.75
N LYS A 119 -24.53 37.62 4.89
CA LYS A 119 -25.35 38.10 3.76
C LYS A 119 -26.60 38.84 4.21
N ARG A 120 -27.22 38.44 5.31
CA ARG A 120 -28.39 39.15 5.87
C ARG A 120 -27.98 40.51 6.43
N MET A 121 -26.84 40.58 7.12
CA MET A 121 -26.29 41.82 7.65
C MET A 121 -25.86 42.80 6.54
N GLU A 122 -25.23 42.32 5.48
CA GLU A 122 -24.93 43.16 4.30
C GLU A 122 -26.20 43.77 3.71
N LYS A 123 -27.25 42.95 3.53
CA LYS A 123 -28.53 43.43 3.00
C LYS A 123 -29.24 44.41 3.92
N SER A 124 -29.10 44.30 5.25
CA SER A 124 -29.66 45.29 6.17
C SER A 124 -28.87 46.60 6.12
N LEU A 125 -27.54 46.53 6.07
CA LEU A 125 -26.67 47.71 5.97
C LEU A 125 -26.87 48.46 4.64
N GLU A 126 -27.05 47.75 3.51
CA GLU A 126 -27.38 48.38 2.24
C GLU A 126 -28.75 49.06 2.25
N LYS A 127 -29.74 48.44 2.92
CA LYS A 127 -31.08 49.02 3.07
C LYS A 127 -31.08 50.26 3.97
N GLU A 128 -30.27 50.26 5.03
CA GLU A 128 -30.09 51.41 5.92
C GLU A 128 -29.38 52.56 5.19
N LYS A 129 -28.28 52.29 4.49
CA LYS A 129 -27.59 53.30 3.65
C LYS A 129 -28.49 53.90 2.56
N LYS A 130 -29.36 53.09 1.94
CA LYS A 130 -30.34 53.58 0.96
C LYS A 130 -31.43 54.45 1.59
N LYS A 131 -31.83 54.18 2.83
CA LYS A 131 -32.81 55.00 3.56
C LYS A 131 -32.22 56.34 4.02
N GLU A 132 -30.98 56.37 4.49
CA GLU A 132 -30.28 57.62 4.83
C GLU A 132 -30.11 58.54 3.61
N ASN A 133 -29.74 57.99 2.45
CA ASN A 133 -29.60 58.78 1.22
C ASN A 133 -30.93 59.32 0.65
N HIS A 134 -32.08 58.73 0.99
CA HIS A 134 -33.41 59.24 0.63
C HIS A 134 -33.99 60.22 1.67
N SER A 135 -33.40 60.32 2.87
CA SER A 135 -33.81 61.27 3.90
C SER A 135 -33.10 62.63 3.80
N ASN A 136 -32.06 62.73 2.96
CA ASN A 136 -31.25 63.93 2.76
C ASN A 136 -31.49 64.63 1.40
N GLN A 137 -32.59 64.31 0.71
CA GLN A 137 -33.14 65.05 -0.43
C GLN A 137 -34.49 65.65 -0.03
#